data_AF-A0A6M0KZB8-F1
#
_entry.id   AF-A0A6M0KZB8-F1
#
_cell.length_a   1.000
_cell.length_b   1.000
_cell.length_c   1.000
_cell.angle_alpha   90.00
_cell.angle_beta   90.00
_cell.angle_gamma   90.00
#
_symmetry.space_group_name_H-M   'P 1'
#
loop_
_entity.id
_entity.type
_entity.pdbx_description
1 polymer ?
#
loop_
_entity_poly.entity_id
_entity_poly.type
_entity_poly.pdbx_seq_one_letter_code
_entity_poly.pdbx_strand_id
1 'polypeptide(L)'
;GKDKSNRSYYYSTKTQHRCEISDPYPSLALNHLVVTASFPIYDPEDNLLTIICVQISLKDILRMVHPSSVDSFFGSATKIVYSLFSVALFFVAILLFIKGVNSIVSNGLNFHEVNINDIFKSTILLTLALAIVDLVKAIFEEEVLGKEKKDGAGDTHQTMVRFLGSIIIALSIEALMLVFKFALNDPSQLIYAVYLILAVTALILGLSYYLKVSHDSCNR
;
A
#
# COMPACT_ATOMS: atom_id res chain seq x y z
N GLY A 1 -19.65 37.52 -22.64
CA GLY A 1 -18.85 36.28 -22.80
C GLY A 1 -17.38 36.64 -22.88
N LYS A 2 -16.46 35.74 -22.49
CA LYS A 2 -15.02 35.94 -22.73
C LYS A 2 -14.70 35.63 -24.18
N ASP A 3 -13.97 36.51 -24.86
CA ASP A 3 -13.52 36.28 -26.22
C ASP A 3 -12.49 35.12 -26.25
N LYS A 4 -12.73 34.15 -27.12
CA LYS A 4 -11.87 32.96 -27.34
C LYS A 4 -11.40 32.85 -28.80
N SER A 5 -11.59 33.90 -29.60
CA SER A 5 -11.19 33.95 -31.00
C SER A 5 -9.67 33.77 -31.21
N ASN A 6 -8.83 34.12 -30.21
CA ASN A 6 -7.39 33.97 -30.28
C ASN A 6 -6.86 32.53 -30.01
N ARG A 7 -7.69 31.50 -30.13
CA ARG A 7 -7.31 30.11 -29.85
C ARG A 7 -7.02 29.36 -31.15
N SER A 8 -6.00 28.51 -31.14
CA SER A 8 -5.57 27.75 -32.33
C SER A 8 -6.70 26.91 -32.95
N TYR A 9 -7.53 26.28 -32.11
CA TYR A 9 -8.70 25.51 -32.57
C TYR A 9 -9.76 26.38 -33.26
N TYR A 10 -9.87 27.67 -32.93
CA TYR A 10 -10.84 28.56 -33.57
C TYR A 10 -10.45 28.86 -35.02
N TYR A 11 -9.19 29.24 -35.25
CA TYR A 11 -8.69 29.54 -36.59
C TYR A 11 -8.63 28.31 -37.49
N SER A 12 -8.17 27.18 -36.94
CA SER A 12 -7.95 25.96 -37.71
C SER A 12 -9.30 25.39 -38.19
N THR A 13 -10.31 25.38 -37.32
CA THR A 13 -11.66 24.93 -37.67
C THR A 13 -12.37 25.86 -38.65
N LYS A 14 -12.23 27.19 -38.48
CA LYS A 14 -12.80 28.17 -39.43
C LYS A 14 -12.18 28.06 -40.82
N THR A 15 -10.86 27.87 -40.90
CA THR A 15 -10.14 27.79 -42.17
C THR A 15 -10.41 26.49 -42.92
N GLN A 16 -10.54 25.37 -42.19
CA GLN A 16 -10.69 24.04 -42.81
C GLN A 16 -12.15 23.66 -43.12
N HIS A 17 -13.15 24.45 -42.68
CA HIS A 17 -14.60 24.17 -42.87
C HIS A 17 -15.01 22.73 -42.47
N ARG A 18 -14.34 22.14 -41.48
CA ARG A 18 -14.59 20.76 -41.04
C ARG A 18 -14.36 20.61 -39.54
N CYS A 19 -14.89 19.52 -38.98
CA CYS A 19 -14.57 19.13 -37.61
C CYS A 19 -13.06 18.88 -37.46
N GLU A 20 -12.48 19.39 -36.38
CA GLU A 20 -11.07 19.23 -36.08
C GLU A 20 -10.86 18.83 -34.61
N ILE A 21 -9.80 18.06 -34.37
CA ILE A 21 -9.37 17.67 -33.03
C ILE A 21 -8.03 18.36 -32.80
N SER A 22 -7.93 19.17 -31.75
CA SER A 22 -6.69 19.86 -31.40
C SER A 22 -5.64 18.89 -30.84
N ASP A 23 -4.36 19.23 -31.00
CA ASP A 23 -3.31 18.59 -30.19
C ASP A 23 -3.58 18.79 -28.68
N PRO A 24 -3.09 17.87 -27.81
CA PRO A 24 -3.25 18.02 -26.37
C PRO A 24 -2.59 19.30 -25.86
N TYR A 25 -3.35 20.14 -25.15
CA TYR A 25 -2.85 21.38 -24.58
C TYR A 25 -3.33 21.58 -23.14
N PRO A 26 -2.60 22.34 -22.30
CA PRO A 26 -3.01 22.58 -20.92
C PRO A 26 -4.23 23.50 -20.86
N SER A 27 -5.32 23.04 -20.22
CA SER A 27 -6.51 23.86 -20.01
C SER A 27 -6.30 24.86 -18.89
N LEU A 28 -6.49 26.15 -19.17
CA LEU A 28 -6.47 27.21 -18.15
C LEU A 28 -7.62 27.13 -17.15
N ALA A 29 -8.70 26.41 -17.49
CA ALA A 29 -9.88 26.29 -16.64
C ALA A 29 -9.81 25.07 -15.71
N LEU A 30 -9.21 23.96 -16.17
CA LEU A 30 -9.16 22.71 -15.40
C LEU A 30 -7.73 22.32 -14.96
N ASN A 31 -6.70 23.09 -15.35
CA ASN A 31 -5.29 22.86 -15.01
C ASN A 31 -4.74 21.45 -15.36
N HIS A 32 -5.39 20.76 -16.30
CA HIS A 32 -4.93 19.48 -16.84
C HIS A 32 -4.89 19.52 -18.37
N LEU A 33 -4.17 18.57 -18.96
CA LEU A 33 -4.10 18.38 -20.41
C LEU A 33 -5.49 18.00 -20.94
N VAL A 34 -5.94 18.71 -21.97
CA VAL A 34 -7.20 18.46 -22.65
C VAL A 34 -6.99 18.38 -24.14
N VAL A 35 -7.86 17.64 -24.79
CA VAL A 35 -8.04 17.63 -26.25
C VAL A 35 -9.41 18.26 -26.52
N THR A 36 -9.47 19.19 -27.47
CA THR A 36 -10.73 19.85 -27.85
C THR A 36 -11.15 19.39 -29.24
N ALA A 37 -12.35 18.84 -29.34
CA ALA A 37 -13.02 18.60 -30.61
C ALA A 37 -13.90 19.81 -30.94
N SER A 38 -13.63 20.47 -32.07
CA SER A 38 -14.35 21.65 -32.54
C SER A 38 -15.19 21.34 -33.77
N PHE A 39 -16.49 21.66 -33.67
CA PHE A 39 -17.50 21.41 -34.70
C PHE A 39 -18.08 22.74 -35.18
N PRO A 40 -17.77 23.20 -36.41
CA PRO A 40 -18.35 24.41 -36.95
C PRO A 40 -19.74 24.13 -37.54
N ILE A 41 -20.67 25.04 -37.32
CA ILE A 41 -22.03 25.02 -37.87
C ILE A 41 -22.17 26.23 -38.79
N TYR A 42 -22.53 25.97 -40.04
CA TYR A 42 -22.75 26.97 -41.09
C TYR A 42 -24.23 27.01 -41.48
N ASP A 43 -24.67 28.17 -41.94
CA ASP A 43 -25.99 28.39 -42.53
C ASP A 43 -26.04 27.89 -44.00
N PRO A 44 -27.21 27.75 -44.66
CA PRO A 44 -27.30 27.42 -46.09
C PRO A 44 -26.57 28.43 -47.00
N GLU A 45 -26.33 29.64 -46.52
CA GLU A 45 -25.56 30.69 -47.20
C GLU A 45 -24.04 30.62 -46.90
N ASP A 46 -23.55 29.52 -46.30
CA ASP A 46 -22.15 29.27 -45.90
C ASP A 46 -21.58 30.27 -44.87
N ASN A 47 -22.47 30.95 -44.14
CA ASN A 47 -22.11 31.83 -43.05
C ASN A 47 -21.88 31.03 -41.76
N LEU A 48 -20.73 31.21 -41.10
CA LEU A 48 -20.43 30.54 -39.83
C LEU A 48 -21.35 31.07 -38.72
N LEU A 49 -22.27 30.22 -38.24
CA LEU A 49 -23.21 30.55 -37.16
C LEU A 49 -22.56 30.39 -35.78
N THR A 50 -21.93 29.24 -35.53
CA THR A 50 -21.37 28.88 -34.23
C THR A 50 -20.36 27.75 -34.35
N ILE A 51 -19.40 27.69 -33.42
CA ILE A 51 -18.49 26.55 -33.25
C ILE A 51 -18.76 25.90 -31.90
N ILE A 52 -19.14 24.62 -31.90
CA ILE A 52 -19.29 23.82 -30.69
C ILE A 52 -17.93 23.23 -30.34
N CYS A 53 -17.44 23.49 -29.12
CA CYS A 53 -16.16 22.96 -28.63
C CYS A 53 -16.41 21.98 -27.48
N VAL A 54 -16.04 20.71 -27.67
CA VAL A 54 -16.11 19.67 -26.65
C VAL A 54 -14.71 19.42 -26.12
N GLN A 55 -14.50 19.66 -24.83
CA GLN A 55 -13.21 19.42 -24.17
C GLN A 55 -13.27 18.06 -23.46
N ILE A 56 -12.34 17.18 -23.81
CA ILE A 56 -12.18 15.89 -23.17
C ILE A 56 -10.81 15.88 -22.50
N SER A 57 -10.74 15.40 -21.26
CA SER A 57 -9.46 15.23 -20.57
C SER A 57 -8.61 14.20 -21.30
N LEU A 58 -7.32 14.51 -21.51
CA LEU A 58 -6.39 13.55 -22.11
C LEU A 58 -6.32 12.26 -21.28
N LYS A 59 -6.52 12.35 -19.95
CA LYS A 59 -6.59 11.21 -19.04
C LYS A 59 -7.75 10.27 -19.38
N ASP A 60 -8.90 10.82 -19.76
CA ASP A 60 -10.09 10.02 -20.09
C ASP A 60 -9.94 9.37 -21.48
N ILE A 61 -9.33 10.08 -22.43
CA ILE A 61 -8.99 9.52 -23.75
C ILE A 61 -7.95 8.40 -23.62
N LEU A 62 -6.88 8.61 -22.84
CA LEU A 62 -5.86 7.60 -22.59
C LEU A 62 -6.45 6.35 -21.95
N ARG A 63 -7.36 6.51 -20.98
CA ARG A 63 -8.11 5.40 -20.37
C ARG A 63 -8.99 4.64 -21.37
N MET A 64 -9.49 5.31 -22.40
CA MET A 64 -10.36 4.70 -23.43
C MET A 64 -9.57 4.05 -24.57
N VAL A 65 -8.45 4.65 -24.99
CA VAL A 65 -7.62 4.21 -26.14
C VAL A 65 -6.60 3.16 -25.71
N HIS A 66 -6.05 3.31 -24.52
CA HIS A 66 -5.22 2.31 -23.89
C HIS A 66 -5.94 1.84 -22.62
N PRO A 67 -7.02 1.03 -22.74
CA PRO A 67 -7.35 0.15 -21.64
C PRO A 67 -6.07 -0.67 -21.49
N SER A 68 -5.29 -0.42 -20.45
CA SER A 68 -4.09 -1.18 -20.15
C SER A 68 -4.48 -2.65 -20.14
N SER A 69 -4.30 -3.34 -21.27
CA SER A 69 -4.57 -4.77 -21.42
C SER A 69 -3.52 -5.61 -20.69
N VAL A 70 -2.63 -4.93 -19.95
CA VAL A 70 -1.74 -5.47 -18.92
C VAL A 70 -2.38 -5.48 -17.52
N ASP A 71 -3.54 -4.84 -17.31
CA ASP A 71 -4.17 -4.72 -15.98
C ASP A 71 -5.20 -5.81 -15.61
N SER A 72 -5.79 -6.53 -16.58
CA SER A 72 -6.85 -7.48 -16.19
C SER A 72 -6.30 -8.88 -15.87
N PHE A 73 -5.45 -9.46 -16.72
CA PHE A 73 -4.91 -10.81 -16.49
C PHE A 73 -3.68 -10.82 -15.58
N PHE A 74 -2.72 -9.91 -15.80
CA PHE A 74 -1.47 -9.91 -15.01
C PHE A 74 -1.72 -9.42 -13.58
N GLY A 75 -2.49 -8.34 -13.41
CA GLY A 75 -2.93 -7.86 -12.10
C GLY A 75 -3.80 -8.86 -11.35
N SER A 76 -4.72 -9.57 -12.04
CA SER A 76 -5.49 -10.64 -11.40
C SER A 76 -4.63 -11.88 -11.08
N ALA A 77 -3.66 -12.22 -11.91
CA ALA A 77 -2.74 -13.33 -11.67
C ALA A 77 -1.83 -13.08 -10.46
N THR A 78 -1.22 -11.89 -10.36
CA THR A 78 -0.42 -11.51 -9.18
C THR A 78 -1.28 -11.53 -7.92
N LYS A 79 -2.49 -10.99 -7.99
CA LYS A 79 -3.47 -11.03 -6.89
C LYS A 79 -3.82 -12.45 -6.43
N ILE A 80 -4.00 -13.39 -7.36
CA ILE A 80 -4.23 -14.81 -7.05
C ILE A 80 -3.01 -15.42 -6.35
N VAL A 81 -1.81 -15.13 -6.85
CA VAL A 81 -0.56 -15.62 -6.24
C VAL A 81 -0.42 -15.09 -4.81
N TYR A 82 -0.58 -13.78 -4.59
CA TYR A 82 -0.51 -13.19 -3.26
C TYR A 82 -1.60 -13.72 -2.33
N SER A 83 -2.82 -13.94 -2.84
CA SER A 83 -3.89 -14.58 -2.06
C SER A 83 -3.53 -16.01 -1.63
N LEU A 84 -2.93 -16.82 -2.51
CA LEU A 84 -2.47 -18.16 -2.17
C LEU A 84 -1.35 -18.13 -1.12
N PHE A 85 -0.41 -17.19 -1.24
CA PHE A 85 0.63 -16.97 -0.23
C PHE A 85 0.06 -16.57 1.13
N SER A 86 -0.91 -15.65 1.17
CA SER A 86 -1.60 -15.26 2.40
C SER A 86 -2.29 -16.46 3.07
N VAL A 87 -2.97 -17.32 2.29
CA VAL A 87 -3.60 -18.54 2.82
C VAL A 87 -2.56 -19.53 3.35
N ALA A 88 -1.46 -19.74 2.62
CA ALA A 88 -0.38 -20.63 3.07
C ALA A 88 0.28 -20.14 4.36
N LEU A 89 0.61 -18.84 4.45
CA LEU A 89 1.17 -18.22 5.65
C LEU A 89 0.19 -18.27 6.84
N PHE A 90 -1.10 -18.08 6.59
CA PHE A 90 -2.13 -18.22 7.62
C PHE A 90 -2.20 -19.64 8.18
N PHE A 91 -2.10 -20.64 7.30
CA PHE A 91 -2.05 -22.04 7.73
C PHE A 91 -0.81 -22.33 8.58
N VAL A 92 0.35 -21.78 8.21
CA VAL A 92 1.58 -21.87 9.03
C VAL A 92 1.38 -21.22 10.40
N ALA A 93 0.76 -20.04 10.46
CA ALA A 93 0.46 -19.38 11.73
C ALA A 93 -0.44 -20.22 12.64
N ILE A 94 -1.48 -20.86 12.08
CA ILE A 94 -2.36 -21.78 12.81
C ILE A 94 -1.56 -22.97 13.35
N LEU A 95 -0.70 -23.58 12.54
CA LEU A 95 0.14 -24.70 12.99
C LEU A 95 1.07 -24.31 14.13
N LEU A 96 1.71 -23.14 14.04
CA LEU A 96 2.57 -22.61 15.11
C LEU A 96 1.77 -22.33 16.39
N PHE A 97 0.57 -21.76 16.26
CA PHE A 97 -0.32 -21.50 17.38
C PHE A 97 -0.74 -22.80 18.09
N ILE A 98 -1.21 -23.80 17.34
CA ILE A 98 -1.60 -25.11 17.89
C ILE A 98 -0.39 -25.76 18.57
N LYS A 99 0.79 -25.72 17.95
CA LYS A 99 2.01 -26.29 18.53
C LYS A 99 2.42 -25.57 19.82
N GLY A 100 2.31 -24.25 19.87
CA GLY A 100 2.55 -23.47 21.08
C GLY A 100 1.56 -23.86 22.19
N VAL A 101 0.26 -23.78 21.91
CA VAL A 101 -0.78 -24.14 22.90
C VAL A 101 -0.60 -25.58 23.41
N ASN A 102 -0.36 -26.54 22.51
CA ASN A 102 -0.12 -27.93 22.90
C ASN A 102 1.09 -28.06 23.82
N SER A 103 2.18 -27.33 23.55
CA SER A 103 3.37 -27.33 24.40
C SER A 103 3.10 -26.81 25.81
N ILE A 104 2.22 -25.80 25.95
CA ILE A 104 1.80 -25.30 27.27
C ILE A 104 0.89 -26.30 27.97
N VAL A 105 -0.07 -26.90 27.25
CA VAL A 105 -1.03 -27.83 27.84
C VAL A 105 -0.36 -29.13 28.30
N SER A 106 0.51 -29.73 27.47
CA SER A 106 1.18 -30.99 27.83
C SER A 106 2.16 -30.83 29.00
N ASN A 107 2.90 -29.72 29.02
CA ASN A 107 3.98 -29.51 30.00
C ASN A 107 3.49 -28.74 31.23
N GLY A 108 2.43 -27.94 31.12
CA GLY A 108 1.86 -27.16 32.23
C GLY A 108 0.94 -27.97 33.16
N LEU A 109 0.38 -29.09 32.71
CA LEU A 109 -0.46 -29.97 33.54
C LEU A 109 0.34 -30.90 34.45
N ASN A 110 1.63 -31.14 34.15
CA ASN A 110 2.53 -31.94 34.98
C ASN A 110 3.41 -31.02 35.85
N PHE A 111 2.85 -30.49 36.94
CA PHE A 111 3.51 -29.56 37.87
C PHE A 111 4.83 -30.07 38.51
N HIS A 112 5.19 -31.34 38.32
CA HIS A 112 6.36 -31.96 38.94
C HIS A 112 7.67 -31.80 38.13
N GLU A 113 7.60 -31.47 36.83
CA GLU A 113 8.77 -31.33 35.95
C GLU A 113 8.65 -30.12 34.99
N VAL A 114 8.07 -29.01 35.44
CA VAL A 114 7.93 -27.81 34.59
C VAL A 114 9.29 -27.19 34.31
N ASN A 115 9.88 -27.54 33.17
CA ASN A 115 11.08 -26.90 32.65
C ASN A 115 10.73 -25.50 32.12
N ILE A 116 11.31 -24.48 32.75
CA ILE A 116 11.12 -23.06 32.39
C ILE A 116 11.45 -22.83 30.89
N ASN A 117 12.40 -23.59 30.35
CA ASN A 117 12.76 -23.56 28.94
C ASN A 117 11.61 -23.90 27.98
N ASP A 118 10.66 -24.74 28.37
CA ASP A 118 9.55 -25.14 27.50
C ASP A 118 8.45 -24.07 27.46
N ILE A 119 8.21 -23.39 28.58
CA ILE A 119 7.34 -22.22 28.63
C ILE A 119 7.87 -21.14 27.69
N PHE A 120 9.19 -20.87 27.74
CA PHE A 120 9.81 -19.90 26.84
C PHE A 120 9.69 -20.29 25.37
N LYS A 121 9.98 -21.55 25.01
CA LYS A 121 9.82 -22.03 23.63
C LYS A 121 8.39 -21.87 23.14
N SER A 122 7.41 -22.17 23.98
CA SER A 122 6.01 -22.02 23.62
C SER A 122 5.63 -20.55 23.40
N THR A 123 6.09 -19.65 24.26
CA THR A 123 5.83 -18.22 24.08
C THR A 123 6.44 -17.70 22.78
N ILE A 124 7.66 -18.13 22.40
CA ILE A 124 8.29 -17.79 21.11
C ILE A 124 7.40 -18.26 19.94
N LEU A 125 6.88 -19.49 20.01
CA LEU A 125 6.00 -20.02 18.97
C LEU A 125 4.70 -19.21 18.86
N LEU A 126 4.13 -18.78 19.99
CA LEU A 126 2.91 -18.00 20.05
C LEU A 126 3.12 -16.57 19.51
N THR A 127 4.22 -15.90 19.89
CA THR A 127 4.55 -14.55 19.41
C THR A 127 4.85 -14.54 17.92
N LEU A 128 5.56 -15.57 17.43
CA LEU A 128 5.82 -15.75 16.01
C LEU A 128 4.50 -15.98 15.24
N ALA A 129 3.60 -16.81 15.77
CA ALA A 129 2.29 -17.03 15.16
C ALA A 129 1.48 -15.73 15.03
N LEU A 130 1.44 -14.91 16.09
CA LEU A 130 0.75 -13.61 16.07
C LEU A 130 1.35 -12.65 15.03
N ALA A 131 2.68 -12.54 14.99
CA ALA A 131 3.37 -11.70 14.01
C ALA A 131 3.07 -12.13 12.55
N ILE A 132 2.97 -13.43 12.29
CA ILE A 132 2.62 -13.94 10.95
C ILE A 132 1.15 -13.61 10.60
N VAL A 133 0.22 -13.65 11.56
CA VAL A 133 -1.18 -13.25 11.31
C VAL A 133 -1.27 -11.78 10.91
N ASP A 134 -0.54 -10.90 11.60
CA ASP A 134 -0.50 -9.47 11.27
C ASP A 134 0.13 -9.22 9.88
N LEU A 135 1.18 -9.97 9.53
CA LEU A 135 1.76 -9.97 8.17
C LEU A 135 0.75 -10.39 7.11
N VAL A 136 0.06 -11.51 7.33
CA VAL A 136 -0.96 -12.02 6.39
C VAL A 136 -2.05 -10.98 6.17
N LYS A 137 -2.52 -10.36 7.25
CA LYS A 137 -3.55 -9.32 7.18
C LYS A 137 -3.08 -8.10 6.40
N ALA A 138 -1.83 -7.65 6.61
CA ALA A 138 -1.24 -6.54 5.87
C ALA A 138 -1.14 -6.84 4.36
N ILE A 139 -0.57 -7.99 3.99
CA ILE A 139 -0.47 -8.42 2.58
C ILE A 139 -1.86 -8.53 1.95
N PHE A 140 -2.82 -9.14 2.66
CA PHE A 140 -4.16 -9.34 2.13
C PHE A 140 -4.92 -8.02 1.95
N GLU A 141 -4.77 -7.07 2.87
CA GLU A 141 -5.41 -5.75 2.76
C GLU A 141 -4.82 -4.90 1.63
N GLU A 142 -3.50 -4.97 1.42
CA GLU A 142 -2.78 -4.19 0.40
C GLU A 142 -2.93 -4.78 -1.01
N GLU A 143 -2.68 -6.08 -1.20
CA GLU A 143 -2.62 -6.71 -2.52
C GLU A 143 -3.97 -7.33 -2.96
N VAL A 144 -4.77 -7.84 -2.02
CA VAL A 144 -5.99 -8.63 -2.35
C VAL A 144 -7.28 -7.84 -2.21
N LEU A 145 -7.47 -7.07 -1.12
CA LEU A 145 -8.65 -6.21 -1.05
C LEU A 145 -8.57 -5.05 -2.03
N GLY A 146 -7.36 -4.66 -2.42
CA GLY A 146 -7.14 -3.57 -3.38
C GLY A 146 -7.99 -2.37 -3.00
N LYS A 147 -7.96 -1.98 -1.70
CA LYS A 147 -8.57 -0.74 -1.24
C LYS A 147 -7.94 0.38 -2.07
N GLU A 148 -8.53 0.68 -3.22
CA GLU A 148 -8.26 1.88 -3.98
C GLU A 148 -8.51 3.00 -2.99
N LYS A 149 -7.41 3.66 -2.63
CA LYS A 149 -7.36 4.79 -1.72
C LYS A 149 -8.24 5.88 -2.32
N LYS A 150 -9.51 5.88 -1.93
CA LYS A 150 -10.34 7.06 -2.04
C LYS A 150 -9.68 8.11 -1.17
N ASP A 151 -9.07 9.07 -1.84
CA ASP A 151 -8.58 10.35 -1.34
C ASP A 151 -7.41 10.29 -0.35
N GLY A 152 -6.20 10.54 -0.87
CA GLY A 152 -5.04 10.99 -0.10
C GLY A 152 -3.82 10.09 -0.24
N ALA A 153 -2.74 10.64 -0.81
CA ALA A 153 -1.42 10.00 -0.91
C ALA A 153 -0.77 9.63 0.44
N GLY A 154 -1.41 9.95 1.58
CA GLY A 154 -0.90 9.67 2.93
C GLY A 154 -1.19 8.26 3.47
N ASP A 155 -2.14 7.51 2.89
CA ASP A 155 -2.65 6.29 3.53
C ASP A 155 -1.81 5.02 3.26
N THR A 156 -0.91 5.04 2.25
CA THR A 156 -0.04 3.87 1.92
C THR A 156 1.06 3.67 2.94
N HIS A 157 1.62 4.78 3.41
CA HIS A 157 2.61 4.75 4.47
C HIS A 157 2.02 4.26 5.80
N GLN A 158 0.70 4.47 6.03
CA GLN A 158 0.08 4.07 7.28
C GLN A 158 -0.03 2.54 7.43
N THR A 159 -0.36 1.80 6.38
CA THR A 159 -0.44 0.32 6.43
C THR A 159 0.94 -0.31 6.66
N MET A 160 1.96 0.15 5.92
CA MET A 160 3.34 -0.33 6.07
C MET A 160 3.89 -0.06 7.49
N VAL A 161 3.61 1.12 8.04
CA VAL A 161 4.02 1.47 9.42
C VAL A 161 3.32 0.59 10.44
N ARG A 162 2.02 0.33 10.31
CA ARG A 162 1.28 -0.56 11.22
C ARG A 162 1.85 -1.98 11.20
N PHE A 163 2.16 -2.48 10.00
CA PHE A 163 2.80 -3.77 9.83
C PHE A 163 4.17 -3.84 10.51
N LEU A 164 5.07 -2.89 10.21
CA LEU A 164 6.40 -2.86 10.81
C LEU A 164 6.35 -2.64 12.33
N GLY A 165 5.39 -1.85 12.81
CA GLY A 165 5.11 -1.66 14.23
C GLY A 165 4.73 -2.97 14.95
N SER A 166 3.90 -3.82 14.34
CA SER A 166 3.54 -5.13 14.92
C SER A 166 4.76 -6.05 15.08
N ILE A 167 5.68 -6.06 14.10
CA ILE A 167 6.94 -6.82 14.19
C ILE A 167 7.83 -6.30 15.31
N ILE A 168 7.99 -4.98 15.43
CA ILE A 168 8.78 -4.36 16.49
C ILE A 168 8.22 -4.75 17.87
N ILE A 169 6.89 -4.72 18.06
CA ILE A 169 6.25 -5.10 19.32
C ILE A 169 6.52 -6.58 19.63
N ALA A 170 6.38 -7.47 18.65
CA ALA A 170 6.65 -8.90 18.82
C ALA A 170 8.12 -9.16 19.20
N LEU A 171 9.07 -8.56 18.48
CA LEU A 171 10.50 -8.66 18.78
C LEU A 171 10.85 -8.07 20.15
N SER A 172 10.18 -6.99 20.57
CA SER A 172 10.38 -6.38 21.89
C SER A 172 9.99 -7.32 23.02
N ILE A 173 8.84 -8.00 22.89
CA ILE A 173 8.37 -8.98 23.87
C ILE A 173 9.33 -10.19 23.91
N GLU A 174 9.78 -10.66 22.75
CA GLU A 174 10.73 -11.77 22.67
C GLU A 174 12.09 -11.41 23.28
N ALA A 175 12.60 -10.21 23.01
CA ALA A 175 13.83 -9.68 23.61
C ALA A 175 13.76 -9.67 25.13
N LEU A 176 12.66 -9.16 25.69
CA LEU A 176 12.45 -9.07 27.13
C LEU A 176 12.42 -10.46 27.77
N MET A 177 11.71 -11.40 27.16
CA MET A 177 11.66 -12.78 27.64
C MET A 177 13.04 -13.45 27.62
N LEU A 178 13.83 -13.19 26.59
CA LEU A 178 15.17 -13.75 26.41
C LEU A 178 16.17 -13.20 27.45
N VAL A 179 16.02 -11.94 27.87
CA VAL A 179 16.74 -11.38 29.03
C VAL A 179 16.42 -12.20 30.29
N PHE A 180 15.14 -12.44 30.59
CA PHE A 180 14.77 -13.22 31.77
C PHE A 180 15.27 -14.66 31.69
N LYS A 181 15.23 -15.28 30.51
CA LYS A 181 15.74 -16.63 30.28
C LYS A 181 17.23 -16.73 30.63
N PHE A 182 18.06 -15.81 30.13
CA PHE A 182 19.50 -15.84 30.40
C PHE A 182 19.84 -15.38 31.82
N ALA A 183 19.08 -14.42 32.38
CA ALA A 183 19.27 -14.02 33.77
C ALA A 183 19.07 -15.17 34.77
N LEU A 184 18.14 -16.09 34.48
CA LEU A 184 17.83 -17.21 35.37
C LEU A 184 18.65 -18.48 35.10
N ASN A 185 18.99 -18.77 33.83
CA ASN A 185 19.63 -20.04 33.47
C ASN A 185 21.13 -19.92 33.22
N ASP A 186 21.61 -18.81 32.63
CA ASP A 186 23.01 -18.68 32.22
C ASP A 186 23.40 -17.19 32.06
N PRO A 187 23.85 -16.53 33.14
CA PRO A 187 24.14 -15.09 33.14
C PRO A 187 25.32 -14.72 32.23
N SER A 188 26.15 -15.69 31.84
CA SER A 188 27.24 -15.50 30.87
C SER A 188 26.73 -15.10 29.47
N GLN A 189 25.52 -15.52 29.09
CA GLN A 189 24.90 -15.23 27.79
C GLN A 189 24.05 -13.94 27.78
N LEU A 190 23.95 -13.24 28.91
CA LEU A 190 23.13 -12.04 29.06
C LEU A 190 23.54 -10.93 28.08
N ILE A 191 24.82 -10.89 27.69
CA ILE A 191 25.33 -9.95 26.68
C ILE A 191 24.60 -10.07 25.33
N TYR A 192 24.18 -11.27 24.92
CA TYR A 192 23.42 -11.46 23.67
C TYR A 192 22.02 -10.84 23.74
N ALA A 193 21.38 -10.89 24.91
CA ALA A 193 20.09 -10.25 25.11
C ALA A 193 20.21 -8.71 25.07
N VAL A 194 21.32 -8.16 25.57
CA VAL A 194 21.61 -6.72 25.47
C VAL A 194 21.77 -6.30 24.00
N TYR A 195 22.49 -7.07 23.18
CA TYR A 195 22.61 -6.78 21.75
C TYR A 195 21.26 -6.82 21.03
N LEU A 196 20.38 -7.75 21.40
CA LEU A 196 19.03 -7.85 20.82
C LEU A 196 18.19 -6.62 21.20
N ILE A 197 18.19 -6.19 22.47
CA ILE A 197 17.50 -4.97 22.89
C ILE A 197 18.04 -3.75 22.14
N LEU A 198 19.35 -3.63 21.99
CA LEU A 198 19.97 -2.55 21.24
C LEU A 198 19.47 -2.56 19.79
N ALA A 199 19.41 -3.71 19.12
CA ALA A 199 18.86 -3.83 17.78
C ALA A 199 17.38 -3.40 17.68
N VAL A 200 16.54 -3.79 18.65
CA VAL A 200 15.12 -3.36 18.71
C VAL A 200 15.01 -1.85 18.91
N THR A 201 15.83 -1.25 19.78
CA THR A 201 15.84 0.21 19.95
C THR A 201 16.27 0.93 18.67
N ALA A 202 17.25 0.41 17.93
CA ALA A 202 17.64 0.95 16.63
C ALA A 202 16.51 0.86 15.59
N LEU A 203 15.74 -0.24 15.57
CA LEU A 203 14.55 -0.37 14.73
C LEU A 203 13.47 0.66 15.09
N ILE A 204 13.21 0.88 16.38
CA ILE A 204 12.25 1.91 16.84
C ILE A 204 12.70 3.32 16.42
N LEU A 205 13.99 3.63 16.57
CA LEU A 205 14.54 4.92 16.15
C LEU A 205 14.46 5.08 14.63
N GLY A 206 14.77 4.02 13.87
CA GLY A 206 14.65 4.02 12.41
C GLY A 206 13.22 4.26 11.94
N LEU A 207 12.24 3.57 12.54
CA LEU A 207 10.81 3.79 12.25
C LEU A 207 10.35 5.19 12.65
N SER A 208 10.80 5.69 13.80
CA SER A 208 10.47 7.05 14.26
C SER A 208 11.03 8.12 13.31
N TYR A 209 12.26 7.92 12.81
CA TYR A 209 12.87 8.82 11.82
C TYR A 209 12.13 8.76 10.49
N TYR A 210 11.82 7.56 9.99
CA TYR A 210 11.04 7.35 8.77
C TYR A 210 9.68 8.07 8.85
N LEU A 211 8.97 7.92 9.97
CA LEU A 211 7.70 8.58 10.21
C LEU A 211 7.84 10.10 10.17
N LYS A 212 8.84 10.66 10.83
CA LYS A 212 9.09 12.11 10.81
C LYS A 212 9.33 12.64 9.39
N VAL A 213 10.20 11.99 8.61
CA VAL A 213 10.50 12.39 7.23
C VAL A 213 9.28 12.26 6.33
N SER A 214 8.51 11.18 6.48
CA SER A 214 7.28 10.97 5.70
C SER A 214 6.20 12.00 6.03
N HIS A 215 6.07 12.40 7.30
CA HIS A 215 5.14 13.43 7.73
C HIS A 215 5.53 14.82 7.21
N ASP A 216 6.82 15.19 7.26
CA ASP A 216 7.32 16.47 6.75
C ASP A 216 7.16 16.61 5.23
N SER A 217 7.17 15.49 4.49
CA SER A 217 6.95 15.46 3.04
C SER A 217 5.48 15.74 2.65
N CYS A 218 4.53 15.50 3.55
CA CYS A 218 3.10 15.76 3.33
C CYS A 218 2.70 17.22 3.64
N ASN A 219 3.56 17.97 4.33
CA ASN A 219 3.32 19.36 4.75
C ASN A 219 4.04 20.41 3.89
N ARG A 220 4.58 19.99 2.73
CA ARG A 220 5.14 20.85 1.67
C ARG A 220 4.31 20.73 0.41
#